data_AF-A0A3D0XNT2-F1
#
_entry.id   AF-A0A3D0XNT2-F1
#
_cell.length_a   1.000
_cell.length_b   1.000
_cell.length_c   1.000
_cell.angle_alpha   90.00
_cell.angle_beta   90.00
_cell.angle_gamma   90.00
#
_symmetry.space_group_name_H-M   'P 1'
#
loop_
_entity.id
_entity.type
_entity.pdbx_description
1 polymer ?
#
loop_
_entity_poly.entity_id
_entity_poly.type
_entity_poly.pdbx_seq_one_letter_code
_entity_poly.pdbx_strand_id
1 'polypeptide(L)'
;MTSLLLAFSSQKQVRFSFSGLSLFEEDDRDIKIAGMEKSKKSQEEETARLAEELTHQKNNGNVDKVRKLGAQAAQNIMVQDVSALCIGPTSGQILLQCRLLMSAAAQKAFADHLPHKILYDVAAESLQQTLQKEYPVFYQQLIKPGAMSFYMLCLRKGNNAPDQIGDVFANLTGREGDVSAKRAGTDLYVHFYGNVIHAIETSKLSK
;
A
#
# COMPACT_ATOMS: atom_id res chain seq x y z
N MET A 1 55.85 -16.26 14.77
CA MET A 1 56.15 -17.07 15.96
C MET A 1 55.08 -16.70 16.99
N THR A 2 54.16 -17.53 17.45
CA THR A 2 54.20 -18.98 17.70
C THR A 2 52.74 -19.48 17.78
N SER A 3 52.48 -20.69 17.25
CA SER A 3 51.22 -21.44 17.32
C SER A 3 50.90 -21.97 18.72
N LEU A 4 49.63 -22.34 18.96
CA LEU A 4 49.09 -23.50 19.73
C LEU A 4 47.71 -23.12 20.34
N LEU A 5 46.69 -23.96 20.51
CA LEU A 5 46.28 -25.29 20.03
C LEU A 5 44.82 -25.48 20.50
N LEU A 6 44.05 -26.27 19.76
CA LEU A 6 42.67 -26.69 20.03
C LEU A 6 42.46 -27.37 21.40
N ALA A 7 41.25 -27.26 21.96
CA ALA A 7 40.67 -28.34 22.77
C ALA A 7 39.13 -28.37 22.64
N PHE A 8 38.65 -29.43 21.98
CA PHE A 8 37.28 -29.95 22.05
C PHE A 8 37.18 -30.95 23.21
N SER A 9 36.09 -30.93 23.98
CA SER A 9 35.55 -32.03 24.80
C SER A 9 34.18 -31.57 25.35
N SER A 10 33.00 -32.14 25.13
CA SER A 10 32.44 -33.51 25.04
C SER A 10 31.51 -33.81 26.23
N GLN A 11 30.21 -33.93 25.89
CA GLN A 11 29.15 -34.80 26.43
C GLN A 11 28.57 -34.64 27.86
N LYS A 12 27.22 -34.51 27.91
CA LYS A 12 26.24 -35.59 28.24
C LYS A 12 24.81 -35.06 27.95
N GLN A 13 24.09 -35.55 26.93
CA GLN A 13 23.23 -36.76 26.91
C GLN A 13 22.13 -36.77 27.99
N VAL A 14 20.90 -36.45 27.58
CA VAL A 14 19.69 -37.11 28.09
C VAL A 14 18.93 -37.65 26.89
N ARG A 15 18.87 -38.98 26.82
CA ARG A 15 18.09 -39.76 25.85
C ARG A 15 16.63 -39.73 26.26
N PHE A 16 15.73 -39.50 25.30
CA PHE A 16 14.45 -40.18 25.29
C PHE A 16 14.33 -40.97 23.99
N SER A 17 14.21 -42.28 24.16
CA SER A 17 13.97 -43.27 23.14
C SER A 17 12.47 -43.48 23.03
N PHE A 18 11.91 -43.36 21.83
CA PHE A 18 10.79 -44.21 21.44
C PHE A 18 10.91 -44.53 19.95
N SER A 19 11.19 -45.80 19.68
CA SER A 19 11.27 -46.37 18.35
C SER A 19 9.89 -46.86 17.94
N GLY A 20 9.48 -46.52 16.71
CA GLY A 20 8.61 -47.35 15.88
C GLY A 20 7.14 -46.97 15.81
N LEU A 21 6.77 -46.24 14.75
CA LEU A 21 5.81 -46.75 13.77
C LEU A 21 5.98 -46.02 12.44
N SER A 22 6.12 -46.81 11.37
CA SER A 22 6.31 -46.38 9.99
C SER A 22 5.01 -45.98 9.30
N LEU A 23 5.16 -45.27 8.18
CA LEU A 23 4.16 -44.98 7.14
C LEU A 23 3.06 -43.99 7.51
N PHE A 24 3.33 -42.72 7.24
CA PHE A 24 2.47 -42.00 6.31
C PHE A 24 3.37 -41.46 5.21
N GLU A 25 3.24 -42.04 4.01
CA GLU A 25 3.58 -41.33 2.79
C GLU A 25 2.77 -40.03 2.83
N GLU A 26 3.45 -38.89 2.99
CA GLU A 26 2.86 -37.62 2.59
C GLU A 26 2.76 -37.67 1.07
N ASP A 27 1.62 -38.19 0.63
CA ASP A 27 1.12 -38.10 -0.73
C ASP A 27 1.05 -36.61 -1.06
N ASP A 28 2.15 -36.11 -1.62
CA ASP A 28 2.38 -34.79 -2.21
C ASP A 28 1.49 -34.65 -3.45
N ARG A 29 0.17 -34.84 -3.26
CA ARG A 29 -0.84 -34.44 -4.22
C ARG A 29 -0.86 -32.94 -4.20
N ASP A 30 0.04 -32.38 -5.02
CA ASP A 30 -0.19 -31.17 -5.80
C ASP A 30 -1.70 -30.96 -5.93
N ILE A 31 -2.25 -30.08 -5.10
CA ILE A 31 -3.60 -29.57 -5.29
C ILE A 31 -3.51 -28.73 -6.57
N LYS A 32 -3.70 -29.39 -7.72
CA LYS A 32 -4.00 -28.70 -8.97
C LYS A 32 -5.28 -27.92 -8.71
N ILE A 33 -5.17 -26.61 -8.62
CA ILE A 33 -6.32 -25.70 -8.69
C ILE A 33 -6.84 -25.77 -10.13
N ALA A 34 -7.52 -26.87 -10.45
CA ALA A 34 -8.15 -27.11 -11.72
C ALA A 34 -9.38 -26.21 -11.81
N GLY A 35 -9.24 -25.07 -12.49
CA GLY A 35 -10.41 -24.26 -12.81
C GLY A 35 -10.20 -22.83 -13.33
N MET A 36 -8.98 -22.27 -13.30
CA MET A 36 -8.80 -20.84 -13.66
C MET A 36 -7.61 -20.52 -14.57
N GLU A 37 -7.02 -21.51 -15.25
CA GLU A 37 -6.06 -21.20 -16.32
C GLU A 37 -6.81 -20.66 -17.54
N LYS A 38 -6.86 -19.33 -17.67
CA LYS A 38 -7.24 -18.68 -18.92
C LYS A 38 -6.38 -19.29 -20.03
N SER A 39 -7.02 -19.73 -21.12
CA SER A 39 -6.28 -20.25 -22.27
C SER A 39 -5.28 -19.19 -22.77
N LYS A 40 -4.14 -19.61 -23.32
CA LYS A 40 -3.15 -18.68 -23.91
C LYS A 40 -3.80 -17.69 -24.87
N LYS A 41 -4.75 -18.16 -25.67
CA LYS A 41 -5.57 -17.33 -26.57
C LYS A 41 -6.39 -16.27 -25.83
N SER A 42 -7.02 -16.62 -24.70
CA SER A 42 -7.76 -15.67 -23.86
C SER A 42 -6.85 -14.62 -23.22
N GLN A 43 -5.60 -14.98 -22.88
CA GLN A 43 -4.64 -14.02 -22.33
C GLN A 43 -4.12 -13.06 -23.40
N GLU A 44 -3.80 -13.57 -24.60
CA GLU A 44 -3.38 -12.75 -25.75
C GLU A 44 -4.47 -11.77 -26.20
N GLU A 45 -5.74 -12.18 -26.19
CA GLU A 45 -6.86 -11.29 -26.49
C GLU A 45 -7.04 -10.20 -25.41
N GLU A 46 -6.84 -10.52 -24.13
CA GLU A 46 -6.92 -9.56 -23.02
C GLU A 46 -5.77 -8.54 -23.06
N THR A 47 -4.54 -9.00 -23.35
CA THR A 47 -3.38 -8.09 -23.49
C THR A 47 -3.53 -7.18 -24.69
N ALA A 48 -4.03 -7.67 -25.83
CA ALA A 48 -4.31 -6.86 -27.00
C ALA A 48 -5.35 -5.77 -26.70
N ARG A 49 -6.44 -6.11 -26.00
CA ARG A 49 -7.47 -5.14 -25.58
C ARG A 49 -6.91 -4.07 -24.64
N LEU A 50 -6.09 -4.46 -23.66
CA LEU A 50 -5.45 -3.50 -22.75
C LEU A 50 -4.48 -2.56 -23.49
N ALA A 51 -3.75 -3.06 -24.49
CA ALA A 51 -2.86 -2.24 -25.31
C ALA A 51 -3.61 -1.25 -26.21
N GLU A 52 -4.74 -1.67 -26.78
CA GLU A 52 -5.63 -0.80 -27.55
C GLU A 52 -6.23 0.30 -26.66
N GLU A 53 -6.74 -0.07 -25.48
CA GLU A 53 -7.27 0.88 -24.50
C GLU A 53 -6.19 1.89 -24.06
N LEU A 54 -4.96 1.43 -23.79
CA LEU A 54 -3.84 2.32 -23.46
C LEU A 54 -3.57 3.32 -24.59
N THR A 55 -3.58 2.84 -25.83
CA THR A 55 -3.33 3.65 -27.01
C THR A 55 -4.44 4.69 -27.18
N HIS A 56 -5.69 4.30 -27.00
CA HIS A 56 -6.84 5.21 -27.03
C HIS A 56 -6.72 6.31 -25.96
N GLN A 57 -6.47 5.92 -24.70
CA GLN A 57 -6.31 6.85 -23.57
C GLN A 57 -5.05 7.73 -23.68
N LYS A 58 -4.04 7.28 -24.42
CA LYS A 58 -2.87 8.09 -24.75
C LYS A 58 -3.23 9.13 -25.81
N ASN A 59 -3.91 8.72 -26.88
CA ASN A 59 -4.29 9.59 -27.99
C ASN A 59 -5.28 10.70 -27.57
N ASN A 60 -6.16 10.42 -26.61
CA ASN A 60 -7.09 11.42 -26.06
C ASN A 60 -6.45 12.31 -24.95
N GLY A 61 -5.18 12.08 -24.60
CA GLY A 61 -4.41 12.84 -23.61
C GLY A 61 -4.74 12.53 -22.15
N ASN A 62 -5.61 11.55 -21.87
CA ASN A 62 -5.96 11.19 -20.49
C ASN A 62 -4.78 10.62 -19.72
N VAL A 63 -3.92 9.83 -20.37
CA VAL A 63 -2.69 9.29 -19.75
C VAL A 63 -1.81 10.41 -19.19
N ASP A 64 -1.61 11.50 -19.92
CA ASP A 64 -0.79 12.62 -19.46
C ASP A 64 -1.46 13.41 -18.32
N LYS A 65 -2.79 13.56 -18.37
CA LYS A 65 -3.56 14.20 -17.30
C LYS A 65 -3.46 13.41 -16.00
N VAL A 66 -3.68 12.09 -16.03
CA VAL A 66 -3.64 11.26 -14.81
C VAL A 66 -2.22 11.06 -14.28
N ARG A 67 -1.22 11.06 -15.16
CA ARG A 67 0.20 11.13 -14.74
C ARG A 67 0.46 12.41 -13.95
N LYS A 68 0.02 13.57 -14.45
CA LYS A 68 0.12 14.85 -13.71
C LYS A 68 -0.62 14.80 -12.38
N LEU A 69 -1.81 14.21 -12.33
CA LEU A 69 -2.57 14.03 -11.07
C LEU A 69 -1.80 13.20 -10.05
N GLY A 70 -1.20 12.07 -10.47
CA GLY A 70 -0.39 11.22 -9.59
C GLY A 70 0.81 11.98 -9.01
N ALA A 71 1.55 12.70 -9.86
CA ALA A 71 2.67 13.53 -9.43
C ALA A 71 2.26 14.67 -8.48
N GLN A 72 1.15 15.36 -8.78
CA GLN A 72 0.61 16.42 -7.92
C GLN A 72 0.14 15.87 -6.58
N ALA A 73 -0.50 14.70 -6.54
CA ALA A 73 -0.88 14.06 -5.30
C ALA A 73 0.34 13.74 -4.42
N ALA A 74 1.43 13.21 -5.00
CA ALA A 74 2.68 12.97 -4.30
C ALA A 74 3.27 14.26 -3.68
N GLN A 75 3.28 15.35 -4.43
CA GLN A 75 3.75 16.65 -3.92
C GLN A 75 2.85 17.16 -2.79
N ASN A 76 1.53 17.13 -2.98
CA ASN A 76 0.55 17.55 -1.99
C ASN A 76 0.65 16.74 -0.69
N ILE A 77 0.86 15.42 -0.78
CA ILE A 77 1.12 14.57 0.39
C ILE A 77 2.27 15.16 1.20
N MET A 78 3.35 15.61 0.56
CA MET A 78 4.57 16.04 1.24
C MET A 78 4.54 17.50 1.72
N VAL A 79 3.85 18.40 1.00
CA VAL A 79 3.78 19.83 1.36
C VAL A 79 2.61 20.19 2.27
N GLN A 80 1.58 19.34 2.37
CA GLN A 80 0.44 19.58 3.26
C GLN A 80 0.95 19.84 4.68
N ASP A 81 0.58 20.99 5.24
CA ASP A 81 0.91 21.32 6.62
C ASP A 81 0.08 20.46 7.57
N VAL A 82 0.79 19.70 8.41
CA VAL A 82 0.24 18.84 9.46
C VAL A 82 0.90 19.11 10.81
N SER A 83 1.62 20.23 10.92
CA SER A 83 2.39 20.62 12.12
C SER A 83 1.52 20.69 13.37
N ALA A 84 0.28 21.17 13.25
CA ALA A 84 -0.69 21.23 14.33
C ALA A 84 -1.03 19.84 14.94
N LEU A 85 -0.86 18.76 14.17
CA LEU A 85 -1.04 17.39 14.66
C LEU A 85 0.24 16.84 15.30
N CYS A 86 1.40 17.35 14.89
CA CYS A 86 2.73 16.82 15.21
C CYS A 86 3.32 17.48 16.47
N ILE A 87 2.58 17.46 17.58
CA ILE A 87 3.01 18.07 18.84
C ILE A 87 3.50 16.99 19.82
N GLY A 88 4.60 17.26 20.51
CA GLY A 88 5.13 16.38 21.56
C GLY A 88 6.14 15.33 21.07
N PRO A 89 6.51 14.36 21.93
CA PRO A 89 7.62 13.44 21.70
C PRO A 89 7.37 12.43 20.56
N THR A 90 6.12 12.22 20.15
CA THR A 90 5.73 11.30 19.07
C THR A 90 5.50 12.01 17.73
N SER A 91 5.90 13.28 17.61
CA SER A 91 5.69 14.11 16.42
C SER A 91 6.16 13.47 15.11
N GLY A 92 7.30 12.79 15.11
CA GLY A 92 7.81 12.07 13.92
C GLY A 92 6.94 10.89 13.50
N GLN A 93 6.39 10.13 14.47
CA GLN A 93 5.47 9.04 14.19
C GLN A 93 4.13 9.56 13.66
N ILE A 94 3.62 10.65 14.24
CA ILE A 94 2.39 11.31 13.77
C ILE A 94 2.57 11.82 12.34
N LEU A 95 3.69 12.48 12.05
CA LEU A 95 4.01 12.96 10.70
C LEU A 95 4.03 11.80 9.70
N LEU A 96 4.72 10.70 10.03
CA LEU A 96 4.74 9.51 9.18
C LEU A 96 3.33 8.97 8.92
N GLN A 97 2.52 8.84 9.96
CA GLN A 97 1.14 8.34 9.82
C GLN A 97 0.25 9.27 9.01
N CYS A 98 0.42 10.59 9.12
CA CYS A 98 -0.29 11.56 8.27
C CYS A 98 0.03 11.31 6.79
N ARG A 99 1.32 11.18 6.44
CA ARG A 99 1.75 10.99 5.05
C ARG A 99 1.32 9.63 4.50
N LEU A 100 1.34 8.57 5.31
CA LEU A 100 0.84 7.24 4.94
C LEU A 100 -0.69 7.23 4.74
N LEU A 101 -1.45 7.91 5.62
CA LEU A 101 -2.90 8.03 5.48
C LEU A 101 -3.28 8.79 4.22
N MET A 102 -2.63 9.92 3.92
CA MET A 102 -2.89 10.66 2.68
C MET A 102 -2.50 9.87 1.42
N SER A 103 -1.45 9.05 1.50
CA SER A 103 -1.07 8.13 0.43
C SER A 103 -2.16 7.07 0.17
N ALA A 104 -2.72 6.49 1.22
CA ALA A 104 -3.84 5.56 1.13
C ALA A 104 -5.11 6.25 0.59
N ALA A 105 -5.39 7.49 1.03
CA ALA A 105 -6.50 8.29 0.54
C ALA A 105 -6.38 8.58 -0.97
N ALA A 106 -5.19 8.96 -1.46
CA ALA A 106 -4.95 9.17 -2.89
C ALA A 106 -5.23 7.89 -3.70
N GLN A 107 -4.68 6.75 -3.28
CA GLN A 107 -4.89 5.48 -3.96
C GLN A 107 -6.37 5.09 -4.01
N LYS A 108 -7.09 5.30 -2.89
CA LYS A 108 -8.51 5.03 -2.83
C LYS A 108 -9.32 5.96 -3.73
N ALA A 109 -9.00 7.26 -3.75
CA ALA A 109 -9.67 8.23 -4.62
C ALA A 109 -9.46 7.89 -6.10
N PHE A 110 -8.23 7.53 -6.49
CA PHE A 110 -7.95 7.06 -7.85
C PHE A 110 -8.77 5.81 -8.20
N ALA A 111 -8.84 4.83 -7.30
CA ALA A 111 -9.57 3.59 -7.54
C ALA A 111 -11.09 3.80 -7.64
N ASP A 112 -11.64 4.74 -6.88
CA ASP A 112 -13.08 5.01 -6.83
C ASP A 112 -13.55 5.95 -7.95
N HIS A 113 -12.71 6.86 -8.43
CA HIS A 113 -13.14 7.98 -9.30
C HIS A 113 -12.49 8.01 -10.69
N LEU A 114 -11.43 7.25 -10.97
CA LEU A 114 -10.91 7.16 -12.33
C LEU A 114 -11.74 6.17 -13.16
N PRO A 115 -12.16 6.56 -14.39
CA PRO A 115 -13.15 5.79 -15.14
C PRO A 115 -12.63 4.46 -15.70
N HIS A 116 -11.31 4.32 -15.85
CA HIS A 116 -10.68 3.11 -16.39
C HIS A 116 -9.53 2.66 -15.48
N LYS A 117 -9.43 1.34 -15.26
CA LYS A 117 -8.36 0.75 -14.45
C LYS A 117 -6.96 1.18 -14.93
N ILE A 118 -6.77 1.30 -16.24
CA ILE A 118 -5.48 1.69 -16.79
C ILE A 118 -5.08 3.12 -16.39
N LEU A 119 -6.05 4.03 -16.26
CA LEU A 119 -5.80 5.39 -15.79
C LEU A 119 -5.45 5.41 -14.30
N TYR A 120 -6.11 4.56 -13.51
CA TYR A 120 -5.73 4.32 -12.12
C TYR A 120 -4.28 3.83 -12.01
N ASP A 121 -3.91 2.81 -12.78
CA ASP A 121 -2.56 2.23 -12.73
C ASP A 121 -1.50 3.30 -13.07
N VAL A 122 -1.74 4.13 -14.10
CA VAL A 122 -0.86 5.25 -14.47
C VAL A 122 -0.76 6.30 -13.37
N ALA A 123 -1.88 6.69 -12.75
CA ALA A 123 -1.87 7.69 -11.66
C ALA A 123 -1.12 7.17 -10.42
N ALA A 124 -1.39 5.91 -10.03
CA ALA A 124 -0.76 5.26 -8.89
C ALA A 124 0.75 5.07 -9.11
N GLU A 125 1.16 4.63 -10.31
CA GLU A 125 2.56 4.52 -10.70
C GLU A 125 3.25 5.88 -10.67
N SER A 126 2.62 6.92 -11.24
CA SER A 126 3.21 8.26 -11.25
C SER A 126 3.37 8.83 -9.83
N LEU A 127 2.41 8.59 -8.93
CA LEU A 127 2.54 8.96 -7.52
C LEU A 127 3.76 8.27 -6.89
N GLN A 128 3.90 6.96 -7.07
CA GLN A 128 5.03 6.21 -6.52
C GLN A 128 6.37 6.66 -7.10
N GLN A 129 6.46 6.86 -8.42
CA GLN A 129 7.67 7.34 -9.10
C GLN A 129 8.08 8.73 -8.60
N THR A 130 7.12 9.65 -8.43
CA THR A 130 7.40 10.97 -7.88
C THR A 130 7.91 10.88 -6.44
N LEU A 131 7.25 10.09 -5.57
CA LEU A 131 7.73 9.89 -4.20
C LEU A 131 9.12 9.24 -4.15
N GLN A 132 9.39 8.25 -5.00
CA GLN A 132 10.68 7.59 -5.09
C GLN A 132 11.79 8.56 -5.49
N LYS A 133 11.52 9.41 -6.48
CA LYS A 133 12.51 10.34 -7.06
C LYS A 133 12.75 11.55 -6.17
N GLU A 134 11.69 12.17 -5.67
CA GLU A 134 11.75 13.48 -4.99
C GLU A 134 11.80 13.35 -3.47
N TYR A 135 11.23 12.27 -2.91
CA TYR A 135 11.09 12.07 -1.46
C TYR A 135 11.55 10.66 -1.02
N PRO A 136 12.79 10.23 -1.36
CA PRO A 136 13.24 8.85 -1.22
C PRO A 136 13.18 8.32 0.23
N VAL A 137 13.39 9.19 1.23
CA VAL A 137 13.30 8.81 2.66
C VAL A 137 11.89 8.40 3.04
N PHE A 138 10.87 9.15 2.60
CA PHE A 138 9.48 8.78 2.84
C PHE A 138 9.08 7.56 2.00
N TYR A 139 9.51 7.49 0.74
CA TYR A 139 9.25 6.35 -0.12
C TYR A 139 9.73 5.03 0.49
N GLN A 140 10.91 5.02 1.11
CA GLN A 140 11.42 3.84 1.83
C GLN A 140 10.51 3.42 3.00
N GLN A 141 9.79 4.33 3.64
CA GLN A 141 8.79 3.98 4.65
C GLN A 141 7.50 3.46 4.02
N LEU A 142 7.08 4.08 2.92
CA LEU A 142 5.85 3.74 2.18
C LEU A 142 5.88 2.30 1.67
N ILE A 143 7.02 1.84 1.11
CA ILE A 143 7.15 0.50 0.52
C ILE A 143 7.38 -0.60 1.56
N LYS A 144 7.51 -0.27 2.85
CA LYS A 144 7.65 -1.29 3.88
C LYS A 144 6.41 -2.20 3.86
N PRO A 145 6.59 -3.52 3.96
CA PRO A 145 5.46 -4.43 4.08
C PRO A 145 4.54 -3.98 5.22
N GLY A 146 3.24 -3.87 4.94
CA GLY A 146 2.27 -3.47 5.95
C GLY A 146 2.08 -1.97 6.15
N ALA A 147 2.91 -1.09 5.59
CA ALA A 147 2.94 0.35 5.93
C ALA A 147 1.57 1.05 5.84
N MET A 148 0.77 0.72 4.83
CA MET A 148 -0.59 1.25 4.66
C MET A 148 -1.69 0.21 4.87
N SER A 149 -1.35 -1.03 5.25
CA SER A 149 -2.28 -2.16 5.19
C SER A 149 -3.50 -1.96 6.10
N PHE A 150 -3.33 -1.42 7.30
CA PHE A 150 -4.45 -1.13 8.20
C PHE A 150 -5.44 -0.12 7.59
N TYR A 151 -4.94 0.98 7.02
CA TYR A 151 -5.80 1.94 6.32
C TYR A 151 -6.52 1.31 5.13
N MET A 152 -5.80 0.57 4.28
CA MET A 152 -6.38 -0.08 3.10
C MET A 152 -7.42 -1.14 3.47
N LEU A 153 -7.27 -1.84 4.60
CA LEU A 153 -8.26 -2.80 5.10
C LEU A 153 -9.55 -2.11 5.54
N CYS A 154 -9.47 -0.98 6.23
CA CYS A 154 -10.65 -0.16 6.59
C CYS A 154 -11.39 0.32 5.34
N LEU A 155 -10.64 0.79 4.34
CA LEU A 155 -11.18 1.32 3.08
C LEU A 155 -11.88 0.29 2.19
N ARG A 156 -11.65 -1.01 2.43
CA ARG A 156 -12.33 -2.11 1.71
C ARG A 156 -13.66 -2.52 2.32
N LYS A 157 -13.88 -2.30 3.63
CA LYS A 157 -14.99 -2.91 4.38
C LYS A 157 -16.38 -2.29 4.16
N GLY A 158 -16.46 -1.09 3.57
CA GLY A 158 -17.73 -0.43 3.23
C GLY A 158 -18.54 0.06 4.45
N ASN A 159 -19.26 1.16 4.26
CA ASN A 159 -20.21 1.83 5.17
C ASN A 159 -19.67 2.60 6.40
N ASN A 160 -18.58 2.20 7.06
CA ASN A 160 -18.04 2.93 8.24
C ASN A 160 -16.55 3.36 8.09
N ALA A 161 -16.09 3.58 6.86
CA ALA A 161 -14.67 3.77 6.57
C ALA A 161 -14.03 5.00 7.27
N PRO A 162 -14.66 6.19 7.32
CA PRO A 162 -14.02 7.37 7.95
C PRO A 162 -13.83 7.23 9.46
N ASP A 163 -14.80 6.64 10.17
CA ASP A 163 -14.71 6.42 11.62
C ASP A 163 -13.63 5.37 11.96
N GLN A 164 -13.60 4.27 11.21
CA GLN A 164 -12.58 3.23 11.37
C GLN A 164 -11.17 3.74 11.05
N ILE A 165 -11.04 4.64 10.06
CA ILE A 165 -9.77 5.28 9.74
C ILE A 165 -9.26 6.12 10.92
N GLY A 166 -10.14 6.89 11.55
CA GLY A 166 -9.78 7.66 12.74
C GLY A 166 -9.26 6.77 13.87
N ASP A 167 -9.94 5.64 14.12
CA ASP A 167 -9.52 4.66 15.13
C ASP A 167 -8.14 4.06 14.80
N VAL A 168 -7.92 3.68 13.54
CA VAL A 168 -6.61 3.17 13.08
C VAL A 168 -5.52 4.23 13.23
N PHE A 169 -5.80 5.48 12.85
CA PHE A 169 -4.83 6.57 12.98
C PHE A 169 -4.47 6.83 14.44
N ALA A 170 -5.47 6.88 15.33
CA ALA A 170 -5.26 7.04 16.76
C ALA A 170 -4.39 5.91 17.33
N ASN A 171 -4.67 4.66 16.96
CA ASN A 171 -3.86 3.51 17.38
C ASN A 171 -2.42 3.60 16.85
N LEU A 172 -2.22 3.81 15.54
CA LEU A 172 -0.91 3.88 14.91
C LEU A 172 -0.07 5.09 15.34
N THR A 173 -0.67 6.08 16.00
CA THR A 173 0.01 7.22 16.61
C THR A 173 0.21 7.09 18.12
N GLY A 174 -0.16 5.95 18.73
CA GLY A 174 -0.03 5.69 20.16
C GLY A 174 -1.04 6.44 21.02
N ARG A 175 -2.15 6.89 20.44
CA ARG A 175 -3.22 7.66 21.07
C ARG A 175 -4.55 6.91 21.01
N GLU A 176 -4.51 5.60 21.20
CA GLU A 176 -5.70 4.74 21.17
C GLU A 176 -6.76 5.24 22.17
N GLY A 177 -8.02 5.33 21.72
CA GLY A 177 -9.13 5.87 22.51
C GLY A 177 -9.18 7.40 22.63
N ASP A 178 -8.18 8.13 22.15
CA ASP A 178 -8.19 9.59 22.13
C ASP A 178 -9.13 10.12 21.04
N VAL A 179 -10.24 10.71 21.47
CA VAL A 179 -11.27 11.29 20.59
C VAL A 179 -10.70 12.36 19.66
N SER A 180 -9.75 13.16 20.13
CA SER A 180 -9.13 14.21 19.33
C SER A 180 -8.21 13.63 18.26
N ALA A 181 -7.46 12.57 18.58
CA ALA A 181 -6.63 11.86 17.61
C ALA A 181 -7.47 11.17 16.54
N LYS A 182 -8.56 10.51 16.95
CA LYS A 182 -9.52 9.88 16.05
C LYS A 182 -10.07 10.91 15.06
N ARG A 183 -10.61 12.02 15.59
CA ARG A 183 -11.17 13.09 14.76
C ARG A 183 -10.14 13.66 13.80
N ALA A 184 -8.91 13.92 14.26
CA ALA A 184 -7.84 14.41 13.40
C ALA A 184 -7.52 13.47 12.24
N GLY A 185 -7.45 12.16 12.50
CA GLY A 185 -7.23 11.15 11.45
C GLY A 185 -8.39 11.10 10.44
N THR A 186 -9.63 11.13 10.92
CA THR A 186 -10.82 11.17 10.07
C THR A 186 -10.87 12.44 9.21
N ASP A 187 -10.66 13.61 9.82
CA ASP A 187 -10.70 14.90 9.13
C ASP A 187 -9.59 15.00 8.07
N LEU A 188 -8.37 14.54 8.39
CA LEU A 188 -7.25 14.49 7.45
C LEU A 188 -7.57 13.61 6.23
N TYR A 189 -8.13 12.42 6.47
CA TYR A 189 -8.55 11.52 5.39
C TYR A 189 -9.62 12.16 4.50
N VAL A 190 -10.72 12.63 5.10
CA VAL A 190 -11.85 13.20 4.36
C VAL A 190 -11.41 14.40 3.53
N HIS A 191 -10.63 15.29 4.13
CA HIS A 191 -10.12 16.47 3.44
C HIS A 191 -9.22 16.11 2.26
N PHE A 192 -8.22 15.23 2.48
CA PHE A 192 -7.28 14.89 1.42
C PHE A 192 -7.92 14.07 0.30
N TYR A 193 -8.78 13.11 0.64
CA TYR A 193 -9.56 12.33 -0.32
C TYR A 193 -10.43 13.25 -1.20
N GLY A 194 -11.14 14.21 -0.58
CA GLY A 194 -11.93 15.20 -1.31
C GLY A 194 -11.10 16.09 -2.24
N ASN A 195 -9.92 16.52 -1.82
CA ASN A 195 -9.00 17.29 -2.66
C ASN A 195 -8.55 16.50 -3.90
N VAL A 196 -8.28 15.20 -3.75
CA VAL A 196 -7.89 14.34 -4.88
C VAL A 196 -9.07 14.15 -5.84
N ILE A 197 -10.29 13.95 -5.34
CA ILE A 197 -11.51 13.88 -6.18
C ILE A 197 -11.67 15.17 -6.98
N HIS A 198 -11.58 16.31 -6.31
CA HIS A 198 -11.71 17.60 -6.97
C HIS A 198 -10.66 17.80 -8.08
N ALA A 199 -9.42 17.35 -7.86
CA ALA A 199 -8.37 17.35 -8.87
C ALA A 199 -8.71 16.44 -10.07
N ILE A 200 -9.27 15.24 -9.82
CA ILE A 200 -9.74 14.33 -10.88
C ILE A 200 -10.84 15.00 -11.70
N GLU A 201 -11.86 15.56 -11.06
CA GLU A 201 -13.01 16.19 -11.73
C GLU A 201 -12.59 17.40 -12.59
N THR A 202 -11.69 18.24 -12.06
CA THR A 202 -11.19 19.43 -12.76
C THR A 202 -10.25 19.10 -13.92
N SER A 203 -9.66 17.89 -13.94
CA SER A 203 -8.77 17.45 -15.04
C SER A 203 -9.51 17.20 -16.36
N LYS A 204 -10.85 17.16 -16.36
CA LYS A 204 -11.71 16.97 -17.55
C LYS A 204 -11.25 15.77 -18.40
N LEU A 205 -11.22 14.59 -17.79
CA LEU A 205 -10.91 13.36 -18.50
C LEU A 205 -11.97 13.11 -19.58
N SER A 206 -11.52 12.82 -20.79
CA SER A 206 -12.40 12.42 -21.88
C SER A 206 -12.98 11.05 -21.56
N LYS A 207 -14.28 10.86 -21.74
CA LYS A 207 -14.92 9.55 -21.61
C LYS A 207 -14.62 8.66 -22.81
#